data_AF-A0AAV2GXV1-F1
#
_entry.id   AF-A0AAV2GXV1-F1
#
_cell.length_a   1.000
_cell.length_b   1.000
_cell.length_c   1.000
_cell.angle_alpha   90.00
_cell.angle_beta   90.00
_cell.angle_gamma   90.00
#
_symmetry.space_group_name_H-M   'P 1'
#
loop_
_entity.id
_entity.type
_entity.pdbx_description
1 polymer ?
#
loop_
_entity_poly.entity_id
_entity_poly.type
_entity_poly.pdbx_seq_one_letter_code
_entity_poly.pdbx_strand_id
1 'polypeptide(L)'
;MILKGNFFESKAVMTSVTKRMQMHHSEFNGRTIMIVDGPGIVDTDLDDEAGVKIVVDAINKTIAANPEGYHAFLLVARFGGRFTKEDKKTINILKGIFGPDFVKNDCILCMTWGDNFDVRENGQFKPWCLVQTGVF
;
A
#
# COMPACT_ATOMS: atom_id res chain seq x y z
N MET A 1 -7.72 -0.14 -12.65
CA MET A 1 -6.61 -0.20 -11.69
C MET A 1 -5.65 -1.31 -12.09
N ILE A 2 -4.36 -1.14 -11.83
CA ILE A 2 -3.16 -1.86 -12.33
C ILE A 2 -3.39 -3.14 -13.16
N LEU A 3 -4.05 -4.18 -12.64
CA LEU A 3 -4.28 -5.45 -13.35
C LEU A 3 -5.33 -5.41 -14.48
N LYS A 4 -6.00 -4.27 -14.69
CA LYS A 4 -7.07 -4.06 -15.70
C LYS A 4 -8.27 -5.00 -15.55
N GLY A 5 -8.61 -5.40 -14.32
CA GLY A 5 -9.80 -6.18 -13.99
C GLY A 5 -10.11 -6.14 -12.49
N ASN A 6 -11.23 -6.75 -12.09
CA ASN A 6 -11.66 -6.86 -10.69
C ASN A 6 -11.16 -8.17 -10.09
N PHE A 7 -9.87 -8.19 -9.74
CA PHE A 7 -9.22 -9.37 -9.14
C PHE A 7 -9.25 -9.36 -7.62
N PHE A 8 -9.20 -8.17 -7.02
CA PHE A 8 -9.29 -7.97 -5.57
C PHE A 8 -10.69 -7.50 -5.21
N GLU A 9 -11.25 -8.06 -4.14
CA GLU A 9 -12.56 -7.64 -3.65
C GLU A 9 -12.46 -6.22 -3.07
N SER A 10 -13.24 -5.28 -3.61
CA SER A 10 -13.26 -3.89 -3.16
C SER A 10 -14.68 -3.49 -2.79
N LYS A 11 -14.89 -3.07 -1.54
CA LYS A 11 -16.17 -2.57 -1.02
C LYS A 11 -15.94 -1.30 -0.23
N ALA A 12 -16.87 -0.35 -0.35
CA ALA A 12 -16.88 0.89 0.43
C ALA A 12 -17.43 0.64 1.84
N VAL A 13 -16.66 -0.04 2.67
CA VAL A 13 -17.00 -0.38 4.06
C VAL A 13 -15.95 0.15 5.02
N MET A 14 -16.37 0.42 6.26
CA MET A 14 -15.47 0.90 7.33
C MET A 14 -14.57 -0.21 7.90
N THR A 15 -14.86 -1.47 7.56
CA THR A 15 -14.08 -2.64 7.95
C THR A 15 -13.40 -3.22 6.73
N SER A 16 -12.20 -3.77 6.89
CA SER A 16 -11.50 -4.35 5.75
C SER A 16 -12.21 -5.54 5.12
N VAL A 17 -12.03 -5.63 3.81
CA VAL A 17 -12.58 -6.67 2.95
C VAL A 17 -11.56 -7.81 2.80
N THR A 18 -10.28 -7.47 2.72
CA THR A 18 -9.18 -8.43 2.53
C THR A 18 -8.71 -8.96 3.89
N LYS A 19 -9.08 -10.22 4.20
CA LYS A 19 -8.67 -10.90 5.46
C LYS A 19 -7.46 -11.80 5.31
N ARG A 20 -6.98 -12.01 4.09
CA ARG A 20 -5.89 -12.92 3.74
C ARG A 20 -5.11 -12.32 2.58
N MET A 21 -3.82 -12.62 2.52
CA MET A 21 -2.98 -12.20 1.41
C MET A 21 -3.53 -12.78 0.09
N GLN A 22 -3.70 -11.93 -0.91
CA GLN A 22 -4.15 -12.28 -2.25
C GLN A 22 -3.05 -11.95 -3.25
N MET A 23 -2.86 -12.81 -4.25
CA MET A 23 -1.83 -12.62 -5.27
C MET A 23 -2.45 -12.87 -6.64
N HIS A 24 -2.27 -11.90 -7.55
CA HIS A 24 -2.78 -11.98 -8.90
C HIS A 24 -1.74 -11.50 -9.92
N HIS A 25 -1.79 -12.11 -11.10
CA HIS A 25 -0.92 -11.80 -12.23
C HIS A 25 -1.74 -11.18 -13.36
N SER A 26 -1.15 -10.25 -14.11
CA SER A 26 -1.73 -9.71 -15.34
C SER A 26 -0.62 -9.30 -16.30
N GLU A 27 -0.89 -9.35 -17.60
CA GLU A 27 0.03 -8.85 -18.62
C GLU A 27 -0.21 -7.36 -18.90
N PHE A 28 0.88 -6.59 -18.93
CA PHE A 28 0.87 -5.19 -19.31
C PHE A 28 2.07 -4.87 -20.19
N ASN A 29 1.80 -4.41 -21.42
CA ASN A 29 2.83 -4.07 -22.41
C ASN A 29 3.90 -5.17 -22.60
N GLY A 30 3.47 -6.44 -22.66
CA GLY A 30 4.36 -7.59 -22.84
C GLY A 30 5.18 -7.97 -21.60
N ARG A 31 4.86 -7.41 -20.43
CA ARG A 31 5.46 -7.79 -19.14
C ARG A 31 4.40 -8.38 -18.21
N THR A 32 4.75 -9.44 -17.50
CA THR A 32 3.91 -9.97 -16.42
C THR A 32 4.08 -9.11 -15.17
N ILE A 33 2.97 -8.57 -14.68
CA ILE A 33 2.90 -7.86 -13.40
C ILE A 33 2.25 -8.79 -12.39
N MET A 34 2.93 -9.04 -11.28
CA MET A 34 2.37 -9.67 -10.10
C MET A 34 2.03 -8.60 -9.06
N ILE A 35 0.80 -8.62 -8.56
CA ILE A 35 0.38 -7.80 -7.44
C ILE A 35 0.04 -8.70 -6.27
N VAL A 36 0.60 -8.34 -5.13
CA VAL A 36 0.29 -8.93 -3.84
C VAL A 36 -0.51 -7.89 -3.05
N ASP A 37 -1.76 -8.20 -2.75
CA ASP A 37 -2.61 -7.41 -1.87
C ASP A 37 -2.67 -8.09 -0.51
N GLY A 38 -2.24 -7.38 0.53
CA GLY A 38 -2.26 -7.88 1.89
C GLY A 38 -3.54 -7.48 2.61
N PRO A 39 -3.98 -8.25 3.63
CA PRO A 39 -4.85 -7.68 4.64
C PRO A 39 -4.17 -6.42 5.16
N GLY A 40 -4.94 -5.37 5.42
CA GLY A 40 -4.38 -4.11 5.89
C GLY A 40 -3.49 -4.40 7.09
N ILE A 41 -2.23 -3.95 7.05
CA ILE A 41 -1.37 -3.92 8.25
C ILE A 41 -2.11 -3.17 9.39
N VAL A 42 -3.07 -2.31 9.01
CA VAL A 42 -4.02 -1.55 9.83
C VAL A 42 -5.12 -2.39 10.53
N ASP A 43 -5.48 -3.58 10.02
CA ASP A 43 -6.59 -4.38 10.59
C ASP A 43 -6.19 -5.22 11.80
N THR A 44 -4.90 -5.46 11.92
CA THR A 44 -4.37 -6.22 13.06
C THR A 44 -4.10 -5.21 14.15
N ASP A 45 -4.54 -5.48 15.38
CA ASP A 45 -4.14 -4.62 16.50
C ASP A 45 -2.62 -4.68 16.61
N LEU A 46 -1.97 -3.67 16.04
CA LEU A 46 -0.52 -3.61 15.99
C LEU A 46 0.03 -3.34 17.40
N ASP A 47 -0.80 -2.88 18.34
CA ASP A 47 -0.44 -2.75 19.76
C ASP A 47 -0.29 -4.10 20.46
N ASP A 48 -0.75 -5.19 19.83
CA ASP A 48 -0.47 -6.57 20.22
C ASP A 48 0.76 -7.14 19.47
N GLU A 49 1.70 -7.75 20.19
CA GLU A 49 2.83 -8.48 19.60
C GLU A 49 2.38 -9.60 18.66
N ALA A 50 1.27 -10.27 18.98
CA ALA A 50 0.68 -11.28 18.10
C ALA A 50 0.28 -10.66 16.76
N GLY A 51 -0.18 -9.41 16.78
CA GLY A 51 -0.57 -8.69 15.60
C GLY A 51 0.59 -8.34 14.69
N VAL A 52 1.66 -7.80 15.27
CA VAL A 52 2.92 -7.55 14.55
C VAL A 52 3.47 -8.83 13.93
N LYS A 53 3.44 -9.94 14.69
CA LYS A 53 3.91 -11.25 14.20
C LYS A 53 3.11 -11.74 12.98
N ILE A 54 1.78 -11.57 12.97
CA ILE A 54 0.95 -11.95 11.82
C ILE A 54 1.38 -11.19 10.55
N VAL A 55 1.64 -9.89 10.68
CA VAL A 55 2.08 -9.04 9.56
C VAL A 55 3.44 -9.48 9.04
N VAL A 56 4.41 -9.66 9.94
CA VAL A 56 5.77 -10.13 9.60
C VAL A 56 5.72 -11.50 8.93
N ASP A 57 4.95 -12.45 9.48
CA ASP A 57 4.79 -13.79 8.93
C ASP A 57 4.15 -13.75 7.53
N ALA A 58 3.17 -12.87 7.31
CA ALA A 58 2.53 -12.68 6.01
C ALA A 58 3.52 -12.12 4.98
N ILE A 59 4.30 -11.09 5.35
CA ILE A 59 5.35 -10.52 4.49
C ILE A 59 6.37 -11.59 4.13
N ASN A 60 6.91 -12.31 5.13
CA ASN A 60 7.90 -13.37 4.92
C ASN A 60 7.39 -14.48 3.98
N LYS A 61 6.13 -14.91 4.15
CA LYS A 61 5.52 -15.90 3.24
C LYS A 61 5.50 -15.43 1.80
N THR A 62 5.18 -14.16 1.58
CA THR A 62 5.10 -13.62 0.22
C THR A 62 6.47 -13.37 -0.41
N ILE A 63 7.47 -12.97 0.38
CA ILE A 63 8.87 -12.92 -0.06
C ILE A 63 9.35 -14.32 -0.43
N ALA A 64 9.06 -15.33 0.40
CA ALA A 64 9.43 -16.72 0.11
C ALA A 64 8.74 -17.27 -1.15
N ALA A 65 7.50 -16.85 -1.41
CA ALA A 65 6.77 -17.19 -2.63
C ALA A 65 7.25 -16.42 -3.88
N ASN A 66 8.06 -15.37 -3.69
CA ASN A 66 8.55 -14.51 -4.75
C ASN A 66 10.08 -14.39 -4.71
N PRO A 67 10.82 -15.39 -5.22
CA PRO A 67 12.27 -15.49 -5.08
C PRO A 67 13.04 -14.35 -5.76
N GLU A 68 12.44 -13.67 -6.73
CA GLU A 68 13.02 -12.48 -7.38
C GLU A 68 12.79 -11.18 -6.58
N GLY A 69 12.01 -11.25 -5.49
CA GLY A 69 11.69 -10.11 -4.65
C GLY A 69 10.71 -9.12 -5.29
N TYR A 70 10.42 -8.04 -4.57
CA TYR A 70 9.49 -7.02 -5.03
C TYR A 70 10.23 -5.91 -5.79
N HIS A 71 9.68 -5.52 -6.94
CA HIS A 71 10.21 -4.41 -7.73
C HIS A 71 9.87 -3.03 -7.14
N ALA A 72 8.74 -2.92 -6.46
CA ALA A 72 8.27 -1.69 -5.81
C ALA A 72 7.18 -2.02 -4.79
N PHE A 73 7.07 -1.19 -3.76
CA PHE A 73 5.98 -1.23 -2.78
C PHE A 73 5.05 -0.05 -2.99
N LEU A 74 3.73 -0.27 -2.94
CA LEU A 74 2.76 0.80 -3.11
C LEU A 74 2.22 1.24 -1.75
N LEU A 75 2.50 2.48 -1.36
CA LEU A 75 1.85 3.12 -0.21
C LEU A 75 0.59 3.82 -0.71
N VAL A 76 -0.58 3.28 -0.38
CA VAL A 76 -1.85 3.82 -0.88
C VAL A 76 -2.45 4.76 0.16
N ALA A 77 -2.56 6.04 -0.17
CA ALA A 77 -3.14 7.07 0.71
C ALA A 77 -4.36 7.72 0.07
N ARG A 78 -5.34 8.11 0.89
CA ARG A 78 -6.57 8.77 0.44
C ARG A 78 -6.42 10.29 0.50
N PHE A 79 -6.73 11.00 -0.59
CA PHE A 79 -6.83 12.46 -0.56
C PHE A 79 -7.90 12.92 0.45
N GLY A 80 -7.57 13.93 1.26
CA GLY A 80 -8.40 14.37 2.39
C GLY A 80 -8.51 13.34 3.53
N GLY A 81 -7.83 12.21 3.44
CA GLY A 81 -7.71 11.23 4.51
C GLY A 81 -6.75 11.69 5.59
N ARG A 82 -6.99 11.26 6.83
CA ARG A 82 -6.05 11.45 7.93
C ARG A 82 -5.01 10.33 7.87
N PHE A 83 -3.74 10.71 7.99
CA PHE A 83 -2.67 9.76 8.24
C PHE A 83 -2.66 9.41 9.73
N THR A 84 -3.04 8.17 10.05
CA THR A 84 -3.34 7.76 11.43
C THR A 84 -2.11 7.24 12.18
N LYS A 85 -2.30 6.86 13.45
CA LYS A 85 -1.22 6.25 14.24
C LYS A 85 -0.88 4.85 13.73
N GLU A 86 -1.89 4.12 13.27
CA GLU A 86 -1.77 2.80 12.68
C GLU A 86 -0.96 2.85 11.38
N ASP A 87 -1.16 3.88 10.54
CA ASP A 87 -0.35 4.09 9.34
C ASP A 87 1.13 4.31 9.68
N LYS A 88 1.42 5.15 10.69
CA LYS A 88 2.80 5.39 11.16
C LYS A 88 3.46 4.12 11.68
N LYS A 89 2.70 3.34 12.45
CA LYS A 89 3.19 2.10 13.04
C LYS A 89 3.49 1.05 11.97
N THR A 90 2.62 0.95 10.97
CA THR A 90 2.82 0.14 9.78
C THR A 90 4.13 0.49 9.08
N ILE A 91 4.36 1.78 8.80
CA ILE A 91 5.61 2.24 8.17
C ILE A 91 6.82 1.88 9.03
N ASN A 92 6.75 2.04 10.35
CA ASN A 92 7.86 1.71 11.24
C ASN A 92 8.18 0.21 11.26
N ILE A 93 7.16 -0.65 11.24
CA ILE A 93 7.35 -2.11 11.12
C ILE A 93 8.05 -2.43 9.80
N LEU A 94 7.58 -1.86 8.70
CA LEU A 94 8.19 -2.07 7.38
C LEU A 94 9.64 -1.55 7.33
N LYS A 95 9.93 -0.38 7.92
CA LYS A 95 11.31 0.13 8.08
C LYS A 95 12.18 -0.80 8.95
N GLY A 96 11.59 -1.48 9.93
CA GLY A 96 12.29 -2.49 10.73
C GLY A 96 12.65 -3.75 9.94
N ILE A 97 11.82 -4.14 8.96
CA ILE A 97 12.02 -5.34 8.12
C ILE A 97 12.98 -5.04 6.96
N PHE A 98 12.73 -3.96 6.22
CA PHE A 98 13.41 -3.65 4.97
C PHE A 98 14.52 -2.59 5.12
N GLY A 99 14.63 -1.95 6.27
CA GLY A 99 15.62 -0.91 6.57
C GLY A 99 15.02 0.50 6.62
N PRO A 100 15.73 1.46 7.25
CA PRO A 100 15.19 2.79 7.56
C PRO A 100 14.85 3.61 6.30
N ASP A 101 15.56 3.38 5.20
CA ASP A 101 15.39 4.09 3.93
C ASP A 101 14.40 3.41 2.97
N PHE A 102 13.75 2.33 3.39
CA PHE A 102 12.79 1.54 2.59
C PHE A 102 11.74 2.42 1.88
N VAL A 103 11.14 3.36 2.62
CA VAL A 103 10.11 4.25 2.07
C VAL A 103 10.65 5.15 0.96
N LYS A 104 11.92 5.54 1.06
CA LYS A 104 12.55 6.42 0.08
C LYS A 104 13.02 5.66 -1.16
N ASN A 105 13.54 4.45 -0.97
CA ASN A 105 14.23 3.71 -2.03
C ASN A 105 13.29 2.78 -2.80
N ASP A 106 12.29 2.20 -2.13
CA ASP A 106 11.53 1.07 -2.66
C ASP A 106 10.01 1.35 -2.78
N CYS A 107 9.51 2.41 -2.14
CA CYS A 107 8.08 2.75 -2.14
C CYS A 107 7.69 3.79 -3.19
N ILE A 108 6.49 3.61 -3.74
CA ILE A 108 5.77 4.58 -4.57
C ILE A 108 4.50 5.00 -3.81
N LEU A 109 4.37 6.29 -3.52
CA LEU A 109 3.15 6.85 -2.91
C LEU A 109 2.04 6.98 -3.97
N CYS A 110 0.96 6.24 -3.77
CA CYS A 110 -0.23 6.23 -4.62
C CYS A 110 -1.36 6.99 -3.93
N MET A 111 -1.64 8.21 -4.42
CA MET A 111 -2.78 9.01 -3.94
C MET A 111 -4.08 8.59 -4.63
N THR A 112 -5.08 8.24 -3.83
CA THR A 112 -6.43 7.85 -4.26
C THR A 112 -7.45 8.92 -3.90
N TRP A 113 -8.68 8.81 -4.41
CA TRP A 113 -9.76 9.79 -4.20
C TRP A 113 -9.44 11.20 -4.72
N GLY A 114 -8.61 11.28 -5.76
CA GLY A 114 -8.27 12.55 -6.42
C GLY A 114 -9.44 13.20 -7.16
N ASP A 115 -10.51 12.46 -7.41
CA ASP A 115 -11.79 12.96 -7.91
C ASP A 115 -12.48 13.94 -6.94
N ASN A 116 -12.17 13.86 -5.64
CA ASN A 116 -12.62 14.82 -4.64
C ASN A 116 -11.75 16.08 -4.55
N PHE A 117 -10.70 16.19 -5.37
CA PHE A 117 -9.82 17.36 -5.36
C PHE A 117 -10.51 18.55 -6.01
N ASP A 118 -10.60 19.68 -5.29
CA ASP A 118 -11.15 20.90 -5.87
C ASP A 118 -10.16 21.54 -6.84
N VAL A 119 -10.43 21.32 -8.14
CA VAL A 119 -9.61 21.81 -9.24
C VAL A 119 -9.65 23.34 -9.38
N ARG A 120 -10.74 23.99 -8.92
CA ARG A 120 -10.94 25.44 -9.07
C ARG A 120 -10.04 26.20 -8.11
N GLU A 121 -9.84 25.66 -6.91
CA GLU A 121 -9.00 26.29 -5.89
C GLU A 121 -7.53 25.88 -6.00
N ASN A 122 -7.25 24.64 -6.43
CA ASN A 122 -5.93 24.04 -6.27
C ASN A 122 -5.26 23.59 -7.58
N GLY A 123 -5.86 23.90 -8.73
CA GLY A 123 -5.34 23.49 -10.04
C GLY A 123 -5.55 22.00 -10.32
N GLN A 124 -4.63 21.33 -11.02
CA GLN A 124 -4.80 19.90 -11.35
C GLN A 124 -4.22 18.98 -10.27
N PHE A 125 -4.94 17.92 -9.93
CA PHE A 125 -4.55 16.95 -8.89
C PHE A 125 -3.17 16.31 -9.13
N LYS A 126 -2.87 15.89 -10.36
CA LYS A 126 -1.59 15.22 -10.67
C LYS A 126 -0.37 16.14 -10.46
N PRO A 127 -0.32 17.36 -11.03
CA PRO A 127 0.71 18.33 -10.69
C PRO A 127 0.80 18.64 -9.20
N TRP A 128 -0.36 18.76 -8.52
CA TRP A 128 -0.39 18.98 -7.09
C TRP A 128 0.34 17.86 -6.32
N CYS A 129 0.10 16.58 -6.65
CA CYS A 129 0.80 15.46 -6.03
C CYS A 129 2.33 15.52 -6.21
N LEU A 130 2.82 15.98 -7.37
CA LEU A 130 4.25 16.01 -7.68
C LEU A 130 5.04 17.05 -6.88
N VAL A 131 4.37 18.08 -6.36
CA VAL A 131 5.01 19.14 -5.55
C VAL A 131 4.85 18.90 -4.05
N GLN A 132 4.19 17.82 -3.64
CA GLN A 132 4.07 17.49 -2.22
C GLN A 132 5.38 16.93 -1.69
N THR A 133 5.75 17.39 -0.50
CA THR A 133 6.89 16.85 0.26
C THR A 133 6.37 16.15 1.52
N GLY A 134 6.84 14.94 1.77
CA GLY A 134 6.57 14.18 2.99
C GLY A 134 7.73 14.26 3.99
N VAL A 135 7.50 13.77 5.20
CA VAL A 135 8.51 13.64 6.27
C VAL A 135 9.14 12.23 6.33
N PHE A 136 8.93 11.41 5.31
CA PHE A 136 9.25 9.97 5.35
C PHE A 136 10.62 9.61 4.81
#